data_AF-A0A6S7GYR8-F1
#
_entry.id   AF-A0A6S7GYR8-F1
#
_cell.length_a   1.000
_cell.length_b   1.000
_cell.length_c   1.000
_cell.angle_alpha   90.00
_cell.angle_beta   90.00
_cell.angle_gamma   90.00
#
_symmetry.space_group_name_H-M   'P 1'
#
loop_
_entity.id
_entity.type
_entity.pdbx_description
1 polymer ?
#
loop_
_entity_poly.entity_id
_entity_poly.type
_entity_poly.pdbx_seq_one_letter_code
_entity_poly.pdbx_strand_id
1 'polypeptide(L)'
;MGISSNSDCSFCLSPETLLHIVAGCQFYLDRFTWKHNSVLNFLAHQLQTVDGSTLYADLNGFKSPSILTGDTYRPDLLLSCSNGSLFVVELTTGYETNLKNNVKRKKDKYRELLRQL
;
A
#
# COMPACT_ATOMS: atom_id res chain seq x y z
N MET A 1 24.57 6.09 10.29
CA MET A 1 23.34 5.48 10.82
C MET A 1 23.20 4.12 10.14
N GLY A 2 23.49 2.99 10.79
CA GLY A 2 23.30 1.69 10.13
C GLY A 2 24.17 0.50 10.55
N ILE A 3 24.83 0.51 11.72
CA ILE A 3 25.45 -0.71 12.24
C ILE A 3 25.20 -0.75 13.75
N SER A 4 24.22 -1.54 14.16
CA SER A 4 24.06 -1.95 15.56
C SER A 4 25.23 -2.88 15.89
N SER A 5 25.84 -2.73 17.07
CA SER A 5 26.84 -3.69 17.58
C SER A 5 26.22 -5.03 17.96
N ASN A 6 24.90 -5.08 18.07
CA ASN A 6 24.14 -6.28 18.38
C ASN A 6 23.43 -6.80 17.13
N SER A 7 23.55 -8.11 16.88
CA SER A 7 22.89 -8.78 15.77
C SER A 7 21.38 -8.97 16.00
N ASP A 8 20.88 -8.64 17.19
CA ASP A 8 19.49 -8.84 17.58
C ASP A 8 18.68 -7.54 17.55
N CYS A 9 17.42 -7.66 17.14
CA CYS A 9 16.46 -6.58 17.10
C CYS A 9 16.27 -6.00 18.50
N SER A 10 16.42 -4.68 18.65
CA SER A 10 16.34 -4.02 19.95
C SER A 10 14.97 -4.12 20.65
N PHE A 11 13.95 -4.63 19.95
CA PHE A 11 12.57 -4.72 20.46
C PHE A 11 12.10 -6.15 20.69
N CYS A 12 12.34 -7.06 19.75
CA CYS A 12 11.86 -8.45 19.86
C CYS A 12 12.98 -9.47 20.12
N LEU A 13 14.24 -9.02 20.17
CA LEU A 13 15.43 -9.82 20.47
C LEU A 13 15.68 -11.00 19.51
N SER A 14 14.98 -11.02 18.37
CA SER A 14 15.27 -11.95 17.27
C SER A 14 16.36 -11.36 16.38
N PRO A 15 17.11 -12.18 15.63
CA PRO A 15 18.15 -11.68 14.73
C PRO A 15 17.64 -10.55 13.80
N GLU A 16 18.27 -9.39 13.88
CA GLU A 16 17.97 -8.15 13.17
C GLU A 16 18.44 -8.21 11.72
N THR A 17 17.87 -9.15 10.97
CA THR A 17 18.10 -9.22 9.53
C THR A 17 17.37 -8.08 8.82
N LEU A 18 17.82 -7.73 7.60
CA LEU A 18 17.10 -6.78 6.76
C LEU A 18 15.64 -7.24 6.55
N LEU A 19 15.41 -8.54 6.39
CA LEU A 19 14.08 -9.14 6.33
C LEU A 19 13.27 -8.87 7.60
N HIS A 20 13.89 -9.00 8.78
CA HIS A 20 13.24 -8.76 10.06
C HIS A 20 12.78 -7.29 10.20
N ILE A 21 13.66 -6.33 9.90
CA ILE A 21 13.36 -4.88 9.97
C ILE A 21 12.33 -4.47 8.89
N VAL A 22 12.51 -4.99 7.67
CA VAL A 22 11.73 -4.54 6.50
C VAL A 22 10.41 -5.27 6.34
N ALA A 23 10.28 -6.50 6.85
CA ALA A 23 9.14 -7.38 6.57
C ALA A 23 8.53 -8.16 7.76
N GLY A 24 9.14 -8.20 8.96
CA GLY A 24 8.77 -9.24 9.95
C GLY A 24 8.65 -8.87 11.42
N CYS A 25 9.21 -7.75 11.90
CA CYS A 25 9.11 -7.41 13.31
C CYS A 25 7.72 -6.83 13.65
N GLN A 26 6.99 -7.49 14.55
CA GLN A 26 5.69 -6.99 15.04
C GLN A 26 5.80 -5.61 15.71
N PHE A 27 6.95 -5.30 16.32
CA PHE A 27 7.22 -3.99 16.93
C PHE A 27 7.59 -2.90 15.91
N TYR A 28 7.84 -3.27 14.64
CA TYR A 28 8.06 -2.31 13.55
C TYR A 28 6.86 -2.17 12.62
N LEU A 29 5.68 -2.74 12.95
CA LEU A 29 4.46 -2.61 12.14
C LEU A 29 4.11 -1.16 11.82
N ASP A 30 4.30 -0.23 12.76
CA ASP A 30 4.07 1.20 12.53
C ASP A 30 4.97 1.79 11.43
N ARG A 31 6.19 1.26 11.27
CA ARG A 31 7.09 1.68 10.20
C ARG A 31 6.60 1.21 8.83
N PHE A 32 5.84 0.11 8.76
CA PHE A 32 5.18 -0.29 7.51
C PHE A 32 4.09 0.69 7.14
N THR A 33 3.23 1.04 8.10
CA THR A 33 2.18 2.04 7.90
C THR A 33 2.77 3.38 7.48
N TRP A 34 3.84 3.82 8.15
CA TRP A 34 4.53 5.06 7.77
C TRP A 34 5.15 4.99 6.36
N LYS A 35 5.88 3.92 6.03
CA LYS A 35 6.47 3.74 4.68
C LYS A 35 5.40 3.71 3.60
N HIS A 36 4.34 2.94 3.85
CA HIS A 36 3.18 2.80 2.97
C HIS A 36 2.52 4.15 2.72
N ASN A 37 2.13 4.84 3.79
CA ASN A 37 1.46 6.13 3.69
C ASN A 37 2.36 7.22 3.11
N SER A 38 3.67 7.15 3.32
CA SER A 38 4.62 8.09 2.70
C SER A 38 4.64 7.96 1.18
N VAL A 39 4.73 6.73 0.66
CA VAL A 39 4.66 6.48 -0.80
C VAL A 39 3.27 6.84 -1.34
N LEU A 40 2.23 6.47 -0.60
CA LEU A 40 0.84 6.73 -1.00
C LEU A 40 0.55 8.23 -1.10
N ASN A 41 1.00 9.04 -0.12
CA ASN A 41 0.83 10.50 -0.13
C ASN A 41 1.55 11.12 -1.32
N PHE A 42 2.78 10.67 -1.59
CA PHE A 42 3.54 11.14 -2.74
C PHE A 42 2.79 10.88 -4.05
N LEU A 43 2.33 9.63 -4.27
CA LEU A 43 1.58 9.28 -5.46
C LEU A 43 0.25 10.03 -5.55
N ALA A 44 -0.47 10.16 -4.44
CA ALA A 44 -1.74 10.87 -4.41
C ALA A 44 -1.57 12.34 -4.84
N HIS A 45 -0.56 13.04 -4.32
CA HIS A 45 -0.30 14.43 -4.72
C HIS A 45 0.10 14.56 -6.21
N GLN A 46 0.88 13.62 -6.74
CA GLN A 46 1.26 13.64 -8.16
C GLN A 46 0.08 13.30 -9.08
N LEU A 47 -0.81 12.41 -8.65
CA LEU A 47 -1.95 11.97 -9.47
C LEU A 47 -3.15 12.90 -9.36
N GLN A 48 -3.22 13.75 -8.34
CA GLN A 48 -4.26 14.76 -8.19
C GLN A 48 -4.23 15.83 -9.30
N THR A 49 -3.08 16.00 -9.96
CA THR A 49 -2.91 16.94 -11.08
C THR A 49 -3.29 16.35 -12.43
N VAL A 50 -3.81 15.11 -12.48
CA VAL A 50 -4.21 14.48 -13.74
C VAL A 50 -5.59 15.02 -14.15
N ASP A 51 -5.58 15.87 -15.17
CA ASP A 51 -6.79 16.47 -15.73
C ASP A 51 -7.78 15.40 -16.23
N GLY A 52 -9.06 15.68 -16.02
CA GLY A 52 -10.13 14.76 -16.39
C GLY A 52 -10.20 13.51 -15.52
N SER A 53 -9.56 13.49 -14.34
CA SER A 53 -9.68 12.40 -13.38
C SER A 53 -10.10 12.88 -11.99
N THR A 54 -10.79 12.02 -11.26
CA THR A 54 -11.06 12.17 -9.83
C THR A 54 -10.26 11.13 -9.06
N LEU A 55 -9.38 11.62 -8.19
CA LEU A 55 -8.57 10.78 -7.31
C LEU A 55 -9.31 10.44 -6.01
N TYR A 56 -9.19 9.18 -5.62
CA TYR A 56 -9.58 8.63 -4.32
C TYR A 56 -8.36 7.93 -3.73
N ALA A 57 -8.12 8.11 -2.42
CA ALA A 57 -6.96 7.54 -1.75
C ALA A 57 -7.31 7.08 -0.34
N ASP A 58 -6.74 5.95 0.08
CA ASP A 58 -6.85 5.45 1.45
C ASP A 58 -5.94 6.23 2.41
N LEU A 59 -6.18 7.55 2.49
CA LEU A 59 -5.41 8.50 3.28
C LEU A 59 -6.34 9.56 3.86
N ASN A 60 -5.98 10.07 5.04
CA ASN A 60 -6.65 11.23 5.62
C ASN A 60 -6.47 12.45 4.70
N GLY A 61 -7.55 13.21 4.50
CA GLY A 61 -7.56 14.40 3.64
C GLY A 61 -7.91 14.12 2.17
N PHE A 62 -8.13 12.86 1.79
CA PHE A 62 -8.57 12.46 0.45
C PHE A 62 -9.97 11.83 0.47
N LYS A 63 -10.62 11.78 -0.70
CA LYS A 63 -11.87 11.02 -0.87
C LYS A 63 -11.58 9.53 -0.70
N SER A 64 -12.34 8.85 0.15
CA SER A 64 -12.17 7.42 0.39
C SER A 64 -12.51 6.59 -0.86
N PRO A 65 -11.69 5.61 -1.25
CA PRO A 65 -12.01 4.66 -2.32
C PRO A 65 -13.30 3.86 -2.08
N SER A 66 -13.70 3.66 -0.82
CA SER A 66 -14.94 2.97 -0.45
C SER A 66 -16.19 3.64 -1.04
N ILE A 67 -16.11 4.92 -1.40
CA ILE A 67 -17.21 5.64 -2.07
C ILE A 67 -17.63 4.95 -3.38
N LEU A 68 -16.67 4.37 -4.11
CA LEU A 68 -16.92 3.70 -5.39
C LEU A 68 -16.88 2.18 -5.29
N THR A 69 -16.20 1.64 -4.29
CA THR A 69 -15.88 0.21 -4.20
C THR A 69 -16.55 -0.50 -3.01
N GLY A 70 -17.32 0.24 -2.21
CA GLY A 70 -17.95 -0.23 -0.97
C GLY A 70 -16.94 -0.49 0.14
N ASP A 71 -17.41 -0.81 1.34
CA ASP A 71 -16.51 -1.06 2.48
C ASP A 71 -15.78 -2.41 2.40
N THR A 72 -16.24 -3.31 1.52
CA THR A 72 -15.61 -4.61 1.29
C THR A 72 -14.27 -4.49 0.58
N TYR A 73 -14.13 -3.52 -0.32
CA TYR A 73 -12.91 -3.30 -1.08
C TYR A 73 -12.42 -1.88 -0.85
N ARG A 74 -11.22 -1.74 -0.29
CA ARG A 74 -10.61 -0.44 -0.04
C ARG A 74 -9.21 -0.45 -0.66
N PRO A 75 -9.08 -0.16 -1.96
CA PRO A 75 -7.78 -0.06 -2.60
C PRO A 75 -6.99 1.14 -2.09
N ASP A 76 -5.67 1.11 -2.24
CA ASP A 76 -4.82 2.20 -1.74
C ASP A 76 -5.04 3.51 -2.51
N LEU A 77 -5.13 3.46 -3.84
CA LEU A 77 -5.59 4.57 -4.69
C LEU A 77 -6.59 4.08 -5.74
N LEU A 78 -7.45 4.99 -6.16
CA LEU A 78 -8.34 4.81 -7.28
C LEU A 78 -8.43 6.11 -8.08
N LEU A 79 -8.26 6.03 -9.40
CA LEU A 79 -8.51 7.14 -10.32
C LEU A 79 -9.71 6.82 -11.19
N SER A 80 -10.74 7.67 -11.11
CA SER A 80 -11.90 7.63 -12.00
C SER A 80 -11.73 8.68 -13.08
N CYS A 81 -11.60 8.26 -14.34
CA CYS A 81 -11.40 9.15 -15.48
C CYS A 81 -12.72 9.52 -16.14
N SER A 82 -12.79 10.72 -16.72
CA SER A 82 -13.98 11.23 -17.41
C SER A 82 -14.40 10.40 -18.63
N ASN A 83 -13.49 9.60 -19.19
CA ASN A 83 -13.75 8.64 -20.26
C ASN A 83 -14.39 7.32 -19.76
N GLY A 84 -14.74 7.24 -18.47
CA GLY A 84 -15.32 6.04 -17.84
C GLY A 84 -14.29 4.98 -17.42
N SER A 85 -13.00 5.20 -17.63
CA SER A 85 -11.96 4.28 -17.18
C SER A 85 -11.73 4.40 -15.67
N LEU A 86 -11.52 3.26 -15.02
CA LEU A 86 -11.19 3.19 -13.60
C LEU A 86 -9.83 2.51 -13.42
N PHE A 87 -8.91 3.21 -12.75
CA PHE A 87 -7.60 2.66 -12.40
C PHE A 87 -7.55 2.38 -10.91
N VAL A 88 -7.27 1.13 -10.55
CA VAL A 88 -7.04 0.71 -9.17
C VAL A 88 -5.54 0.52 -8.97
N VAL A 89 -4.97 1.22 -7.99
CA VAL A 89 -3.56 1.10 -7.63
C VAL A 89 -3.47 0.57 -6.21
N GLU A 90 -2.71 -0.51 -6.06
CA GLU A 90 -2.50 -1.17 -4.79
C GLU A 90 -0.99 -1.26 -4.54
N LEU A 91 -0.53 -0.66 -3.46
CA LEU A 91 0.84 -0.73 -3.02
C LEU A 91 1.09 -2.07 -2.36
N THR A 92 2.24 -2.67 -2.63
CA THR A 92 2.70 -3.80 -1.86
C THR A 92 4.11 -3.55 -1.40
N THR A 93 4.30 -3.62 -0.09
CA THR A 93 5.62 -3.68 0.53
C THR A 93 5.81 -5.11 1.01
N GLY A 94 6.91 -5.74 0.60
CA GLY A 94 7.20 -7.12 0.94
C GLY A 94 8.66 -7.41 0.65
N TYR A 95 9.23 -8.39 1.35
CA TYR A 95 10.53 -8.90 0.99
C TYR A 95 10.47 -9.52 -0.41
N GLU A 96 11.55 -9.37 -1.18
CA GLU A 96 11.59 -9.65 -2.62
C GLU A 96 11.02 -11.03 -2.99
N THR A 97 11.30 -12.05 -2.17
CA THR A 97 10.83 -13.42 -2.41
C THR A 97 9.31 -13.57 -2.35
N ASN A 98 8.60 -12.69 -1.63
CA ASN A 98 7.16 -12.76 -1.47
C ASN A 98 6.39 -11.73 -2.33
N LEU A 99 7.10 -10.91 -3.10
CA LEU A 99 6.49 -9.85 -3.91
C LEU A 99 5.50 -10.43 -4.93
N LYS A 100 5.86 -11.52 -5.63
CA LYS A 100 4.99 -12.18 -6.61
C LYS A 100 3.71 -12.73 -5.98
N ASN A 101 3.82 -13.35 -4.81
CA ASN A 101 2.67 -13.88 -4.08
C ASN A 101 1.76 -12.76 -3.58
N ASN A 102 2.32 -11.66 -3.09
CA ASN A 102 1.55 -10.49 -2.66
C ASN A 102 0.80 -9.84 -3.83
N VAL A 103 1.46 -9.70 -4.99
CA VAL A 103 0.81 -9.21 -6.22
C VAL A 103 -0.32 -10.14 -6.62
N LYS A 104 -0.11 -11.46 -6.63
CA LYS A 104 -1.15 -12.44 -6.97
C LYS A 104 -2.35 -12.33 -6.01
N ARG A 105 -2.10 -12.33 -4.70
CA ARG A 105 -3.15 -12.21 -3.67
C ARG A 105 -3.95 -10.91 -3.81
N LYS A 106 -3.29 -9.78 -4.04
CA LYS A 106 -3.96 -8.47 -4.24
C LYS A 106 -4.76 -8.46 -5.55
N LYS A 107 -4.23 -9.01 -6.64
CA LYS A 107 -4.98 -9.16 -7.91
C LYS A 107 -6.22 -10.04 -7.73
N ASP A 108 -6.09 -11.19 -7.07
CA ASP A 108 -7.21 -12.10 -6.82
C ASP A 108 -8.28 -11.44 -5.93
N LYS A 109 -7.89 -10.64 -4.93
CA LYS A 109 -8.80 -9.87 -4.07
C LYS A 109 -9.71 -8.94 -4.90
N TYR A 110 -9.14 -8.17 -5.82
CA TYR A 110 -9.91 -7.19 -6.59
C TYR A 110 -10.52 -7.75 -7.88
N ARG A 111 -10.28 -9.04 -8.20
CA ARG A 111 -10.79 -9.65 -9.43
C ARG A 111 -12.31 -9.58 -9.54
N GLU A 112 -13.02 -9.81 -8.43
CA GLU A 112 -14.49 -9.74 -8.43
C GLU A 112 -14.99 -8.30 -8.46
N LEU A 113 -14.30 -7.37 -7.80
CA LEU A 113 -14.62 -5.94 -7.88
C LEU A 113 -14.54 -5.43 -9.33
N LEU A 114 -13.48 -5.81 -10.07
CA LEU A 114 -13.30 -5.43 -11.48
C LEU A 114 -14.34 -6.04 -12.43
N ARG A 115 -15.13 -7.01 -11.99
CA ARG A 115 -16.26 -7.57 -12.78
C ARG A 115 -17.57 -6.84 -12.51
N GLN A 116 -17.66 -6.10 -11.41
CA GLN A 116 -18.88 -5.42 -10.95
C GLN A 116 -18.92 -3.94 -11.33
N LEU A 117 -17.78 -3.38 -11.71
CA LEU A 117 -17.59 -2.01 -12.19
C LEU A 117 -17.45 -2.00 -13.71
#